data_AF-A0AA43EXF3-F1
#
_entry.id   AF-A0AA43EXF3-F1
#
_cell.length_a   1.000
_cell.length_b   1.000
_cell.length_c   1.000
_cell.angle_alpha   90.00
_cell.angle_beta   90.00
_cell.angle_gamma   90.00
#
_symmetry.space_group_name_H-M   'P 1'
#
loop_
_entity.id
_entity.type
_entity.pdbx_description
1 polymer ?
#
loop_
_entity_poly.entity_id
_entity_poly.type
_entity_poly.pdbx_seq_one_letter_code
_entity_poly.pdbx_strand_id
1 'polypeptide(L)'
;MESEAQATTIELRLSYRYIKEQPWVVTAVNGFLSAYFMEQPSFRVQRHFEELESGMHVWVCEVPSTMKMTTLIRRLQADIPPCRYSQTIAEPIDRLQYVIDSLD
;
A
#
# COMPACT_ATOMS: atom_id res chain seq x y z
N MET A 1 12.04 21.27 -20.28
CA MET A 1 10.69 20.79 -19.91
C MET A 1 10.89 19.39 -19.38
N GLU A 2 10.99 19.24 -18.06
CA GLU A 2 10.90 17.94 -17.42
C GLU A 2 9.48 17.44 -17.70
N SER A 3 9.34 16.35 -18.43
CA SER A 3 8.07 15.66 -18.53
C SER A 3 7.67 15.30 -17.10
N GLU A 4 6.70 16.01 -16.53
CA GLU A 4 6.09 15.65 -15.26
C GLU A 4 5.63 14.21 -15.40
N ALA A 5 6.38 13.28 -14.81
CA ALA A 5 6.00 11.89 -14.78
C ALA A 5 4.65 11.86 -14.05
N GLN A 6 3.58 11.65 -14.81
CA GLN A 6 2.21 11.67 -14.31
C GLN A 6 2.14 10.75 -13.09
N ALA A 7 2.00 11.36 -11.92
CA ALA A 7 1.91 10.63 -10.67
C ALA A 7 0.49 10.12 -10.53
N THR A 8 0.36 8.84 -10.19
CA THR A 8 -0.94 8.18 -10.04
C THR A 8 -1.19 7.93 -8.57
N THR A 9 -2.43 8.16 -8.14
CA THR A 9 -2.87 7.81 -6.78
C THR A 9 -3.34 6.35 -6.74
N ILE A 10 -2.80 5.58 -5.80
CA ILE A 10 -3.16 4.18 -5.56
C ILE A 10 -3.42 3.96 -4.07
N GLU A 11 -3.98 2.81 -3.72
CA GLU A 11 -4.16 2.41 -2.31
C GLU A 11 -3.41 1.12 -2.02
N LEU A 12 -2.65 1.11 -0.92
CA LEU A 12 -2.22 -0.11 -0.26
C LEU A 12 -3.16 -0.34 0.92
N ARG A 13 -3.74 -1.53 1.00
CA ARG A 13 -4.77 -1.87 2.00
C ARG A 13 -4.33 -3.12 2.75
N LEU A 14 -4.49 -3.13 4.06
CA LEU A 14 -4.41 -4.34 4.88
C LEU A 14 -5.81 -4.76 5.29
N SER A 15 -6.13 -6.05 5.13
CA SER A 15 -7.43 -6.59 5.56
C SER A 15 -7.56 -6.58 7.08
N TYR A 16 -8.79 -6.35 7.56
CA TYR A 16 -9.10 -6.40 9.00
C TYR A 16 -8.64 -7.73 9.64
N ARG A 17 -8.86 -8.85 8.95
CA ARG A 17 -8.46 -10.18 9.45
C ARG A 17 -6.96 -10.27 9.67
N TYR A 18 -6.16 -9.86 8.68
CA TYR A 18 -4.71 -9.92 8.78
C TYR A 18 -4.18 -9.04 9.91
N ILE A 19 -4.76 -7.85 10.09
CA ILE A 19 -4.43 -6.95 11.20
C ILE A 19 -4.84 -7.55 12.55
N LYS A 20 -6.00 -8.20 12.64
CA LYS A 20 -6.46 -8.85 13.86
C LYS A 20 -5.52 -9.97 14.30
N GLU A 21 -5.00 -10.74 13.36
CA GLU A 21 -4.01 -11.80 13.62
C GLU A 21 -2.62 -11.23 13.94
N GLN A 22 -2.23 -10.14 13.29
CA GLN A 22 -0.89 -9.56 13.36
C GLN A 22 -0.94 -8.02 13.51
N PRO A 23 -1.38 -7.47 14.66
CA PRO A 23 -1.63 -6.03 14.79
C PRO A 23 -0.39 -5.17 14.57
N TRP A 24 0.80 -5.70 14.87
CA TRP A 24 2.07 -5.02 14.72
C TRP A 24 2.42 -4.69 13.26
N VAL A 25 1.77 -5.36 12.28
CA VAL A 25 2.07 -5.18 10.86
C VAL A 25 1.72 -3.77 10.38
N VAL A 26 0.75 -3.09 10.98
CA VAL A 26 0.44 -1.68 10.65
C VAL A 26 1.65 -0.79 10.90
N THR A 27 2.34 -0.99 12.04
CA THR A 27 3.57 -0.26 12.38
C THR A 27 4.72 -0.62 11.44
N ALA A 28 4.87 -1.90 11.09
CA ALA A 28 5.89 -2.36 10.15
C ALA A 28 5.70 -1.75 8.75
N VAL A 29 4.47 -1.74 8.23
CA VAL A 29 4.13 -1.09 6.95
C VAL A 29 4.45 0.40 7.00
N ASN A 30 4.08 1.11 8.08
CA ASN A 30 4.42 2.52 8.24
C ASN A 30 5.94 2.78 8.20
N GLY A 31 6.73 1.97 8.92
CA GLY A 31 8.19 2.07 8.91
C GLY A 31 8.78 1.78 7.53
N PHE A 32 8.31 0.71 6.89
CA PHE A 32 8.74 0.31 5.55
C PHE A 32 8.46 1.40 4.50
N LEU A 33 7.25 1.96 4.46
CA LEU A 33 6.89 2.99 3.49
C LEU A 33 7.68 4.29 3.72
N SER A 34 7.98 4.62 4.97
CA SER A 34 8.84 5.75 5.32
C SER A 34 10.27 5.54 4.82
N ALA A 35 10.83 4.35 5.01
CA ALA A 35 12.15 4.00 4.49
C ALA A 35 12.16 3.99 2.94
N TYR A 36 11.10 3.47 2.31
CA TYR A 36 10.98 3.45 0.86
C TYR A 36 10.95 4.86 0.27
N PHE A 37 10.28 5.82 0.91
CA PHE A 37 10.32 7.23 0.49
C PHE A 37 11.75 7.82 0.52
N MET A 38 12.55 7.46 1.52
CA MET A 38 13.95 7.90 1.59
C MET A 38 14.79 7.35 0.44
N GLU A 39 14.50 6.13 -0.03
CA GLU A 39 15.15 5.53 -1.21
C GLU A 39 14.61 6.08 -2.54
N GLN A 40 13.30 6.38 -2.59
CA GLN A 40 12.57 6.80 -3.79
C GLN A 40 11.66 7.99 -3.49
N PRO A 41 12.16 9.24 -3.50
CA PRO A 41 11.40 10.43 -3.09
C PRO A 41 10.20 10.79 -3.98
N SER A 42 10.07 10.14 -5.14
CA SER A 42 8.91 10.25 -6.03
C SER A 42 7.71 9.43 -5.58
N PHE A 43 7.90 8.46 -4.68
CA PHE A 43 6.82 7.75 -3.97
C PHE A 43 6.42 8.57 -2.74
N ARG A 44 5.13 8.78 -2.49
CA ARG A 44 4.67 9.49 -1.26
C ARG A 44 3.45 8.83 -0.68
N VAL A 45 3.37 8.73 0.65
CA VAL A 45 2.12 8.44 1.35
C VAL A 45 1.41 9.76 1.57
N GLN A 46 0.23 9.94 0.97
CA GLN A 46 -0.60 11.13 1.14
C GLN A 46 -1.43 11.07 2.43
N ARG A 47 -2.00 9.90 2.73
CA ARG A 47 -2.75 9.67 3.98
C ARG A 47 -2.69 8.20 4.40
N HIS A 48 -2.77 7.99 5.71
CA HIS A 48 -3.04 6.70 6.34
C HIS A 48 -4.28 6.83 7.23
N PHE A 49 -5.21 5.90 7.13
CA PHE A 49 -6.41 5.87 7.98
C PHE A 49 -6.96 4.45 8.10
N GLU A 50 -7.81 4.23 9.10
CA GLU A 50 -8.64 3.04 9.22
C GLU A 50 -10.00 3.31 8.57
N GLU A 51 -10.39 2.47 7.61
CA GLU A 51 -11.70 2.56 6.96
C GLU A 51 -12.75 1.88 7.84
N LEU A 52 -13.64 2.68 8.44
CA LEU A 52 -14.59 2.24 9.46
C LEU A 52 -15.51 1.09 9.00
N GLU A 53 -15.91 1.08 7.73
CA GLU A 53 -16.85 0.08 7.20
C GLU A 53 -16.23 -1.32 7.11
N SER A 54 -14.94 -1.40 6.75
CA SER A 54 -14.25 -2.66 6.50
C SER A 54 -13.24 -3.03 7.59
N GLY A 55 -12.88 -2.09 8.46
CA GLY A 55 -11.77 -2.22 9.42
C GLY A 55 -10.40 -2.31 8.74
N MET A 56 -10.29 -1.97 7.45
CA MET A 56 -9.02 -2.00 6.74
C MET A 56 -8.16 -0.79 7.11
N HIS A 57 -6.86 -1.01 7.26
CA HIS A 57 -5.93 0.12 7.21
C HIS A 57 -5.57 0.43 5.76
N VAL A 58 -5.70 1.69 5.39
CA VAL A 58 -5.53 2.18 4.01
C VAL A 58 -4.46 3.25 3.97
N TRP A 59 -3.43 3.02 3.17
CA TRP A 59 -2.44 4.00 2.77
C TRP A 59 -2.75 4.45 1.36
N VAL A 60 -3.07 5.74 1.19
CA VAL A 60 -3.18 6.35 -0.13
C VAL A 60 -1.80 6.84 -0.51
N CYS A 61 -1.28 6.30 -1.60
CA CYS A 61 0.05 6.58 -2.08
C CYS A 61 -0.01 7.30 -3.42
N GLU A 62 0.87 8.26 -3.62
CA GLU A 62 1.19 8.85 -4.90
C GLU A 62 2.45 8.18 -5.43
N VAL A 63 2.37 7.62 -6.63
CA VAL A 63 3.45 6.84 -7.22
C VAL A 63 3.75 7.34 -8.63
N PRO A 64 5.02 7.40 -9.07
CA PRO A 64 5.34 7.75 -10.44
C PRO A 64 4.91 6.61 -11.37
N SER A 65 4.52 6.93 -12.61
CA SER A 65 4.08 5.94 -13.62
C SER A 65 5.11 4.85 -13.94
N THR A 66 6.40 5.09 -13.66
CA THR A 66 7.50 4.13 -13.85
C THR A 66 7.64 3.12 -12.71
N MET A 67 7.00 3.36 -11.56
CA MET A 67 7.11 2.51 -10.38
C MET A 67 6.25 1.26 -10.50
N LYS A 68 6.83 0.11 -10.14
CA LYS A 68 6.11 -1.16 -10.05
C LYS A 68 5.67 -1.42 -8.62
N MET A 69 4.40 -1.16 -8.33
CA MET A 69 3.86 -1.37 -6.98
C MET A 69 3.98 -2.83 -6.50
N THR A 70 3.90 -3.81 -7.42
CA THR A 70 4.11 -5.22 -7.11
C THR A 70 5.52 -5.53 -6.58
N THR A 71 6.55 -4.79 -7.00
CA THR A 71 7.91 -4.91 -6.46
C THR A 71 8.00 -4.38 -5.03
N LEU A 72 7.34 -3.25 -4.75
CA LEU A 72 7.25 -2.71 -3.39
C LEU A 72 6.56 -3.71 -2.46
N ILE A 73 5.42 -4.27 -2.89
CA ILE A 73 4.67 -5.24 -2.08
C ILE A 73 5.52 -6.49 -1.80
N ARG A 74 6.24 -7.02 -2.79
CA ARG A 74 7.14 -8.17 -2.57
C ARG A 74 8.26 -7.88 -1.56
N ARG A 75 8.82 -6.67 -1.57
CA ARG A 75 9.80 -6.25 -0.57
C ARG A 75 9.16 -6.19 0.81
N LEU A 76 7.99 -5.55 0.92
CA LEU A 76 7.23 -5.48 2.16
C LEU A 76 6.89 -6.87 2.72
N GLN A 77 6.50 -7.82 1.87
CA GLN A 77 6.20 -9.21 2.26
C GLN A 77 7.39 -9.95 2.87
N ALA A 78 8.63 -9.50 2.66
CA ALA A 78 9.81 -10.08 3.31
C ALA A 78 9.94 -9.62 4.78
N ASP A 79 9.32 -8.50 5.16
CA ASP A 79 9.44 -7.87 6.47
C ASP A 79 8.20 -8.12 7.37
N ILE A 80 7.14 -8.72 6.83
CA ILE A 80 5.86 -8.97 7.53
C ILE A 80 5.46 -10.46 7.46
N PRO A 81 4.52 -10.93 8.31
CA PRO A 81 4.07 -12.32 8.29
C PRO A 81 3.53 -12.75 6.93
N PRO A 82 3.58 -14.06 6.61
CA PRO A 82 3.08 -14.57 5.34
C PRO A 82 1.67 -14.07 5.03
N CYS A 83 1.50 -13.53 3.82
CA CYS A 83 0.26 -12.95 3.35
C CYS A 83 0.14 -13.14 1.84
N ARG A 84 -1.08 -13.02 1.33
CA ARG A 84 -1.37 -12.90 -0.09
C ARG A 84 -1.68 -11.44 -0.41
N TYR A 85 -1.54 -11.05 -1.67
CA TYR A 85 -2.09 -9.79 -2.14
C TYR A 85 -2.91 -9.98 -3.41
N SER A 86 -3.92 -9.14 -3.57
CA SER A 86 -4.69 -8.99 -4.80
C SER A 86 -4.64 -7.55 -5.28
N GLN A 87 -4.88 -7.36 -6.57
CA GLN A 87 -5.05 -6.04 -7.17
C GLN A 87 -6.51 -5.90 -7.62
N THR A 88 -7.16 -4.82 -7.21
CA THR A 88 -8.52 -4.46 -7.60
C THR A 88 -8.57 -3.03 -8.11
N ILE A 89 -9.65 -2.66 -8.79
CA ILE A 89 -9.95 -1.29 -9.17
C ILE A 89 -11.18 -0.89 -8.36
N ALA A 90 -11.08 0.20 -7.60
CA ALA A 90 -12.22 0.76 -6.88
C ALA A 90 -13.02 1.71 -7.77
N GLU A 91 -14.22 1.28 -8.11
CA GLU A 91 -15.25 2.12 -8.70
C GLU A 91 -15.85 3.04 -7.62
N PRO A 92 -16.23 4.30 -7.94
CA PRO A 92 -16.30 4.91 -9.26
C PRO A 92 -15.05 5.73 -9.66
N ILE A 93 -14.01 5.74 -8.84
CA ILE A 93 -12.83 6.62 -9.03
C ILE A 93 -11.67 5.95 -9.79
N ASP A 94 -11.91 4.76 -10.34
CA ASP A 94 -10.94 3.90 -11.05
C ASP A 94 -9.57 3.80 -10.36
N ARG A 95 -9.58 3.80 -9.03
CA ARG A 95 -8.35 3.81 -8.24
C ARG A 95 -7.84 2.39 -8.07
N LEU A 96 -6.58 2.16 -8.42
CA LEU A 96 -5.91 0.89 -8.16
C LEU A 96 -5.75 0.67 -6.66
N GLN A 97 -6.19 -0.50 -6.20
CA GLN A 97 -6.06 -0.94 -4.82
C GLN A 97 -5.25 -2.23 -4.79
N TYR A 98 -4.30 -2.29 -3.88
CA TYR A 98 -3.52 -3.48 -3.56
C TYR A 98 -3.91 -3.92 -2.17
N VAL A 99 -4.63 -5.04 -2.08
CA VAL A 99 -5.15 -5.56 -0.82
C VAL A 99 -4.24 -6.70 -0.35
N ILE A 100 -3.58 -6.51 0.78
CA ILE A 100 -2.84 -7.56 1.50
C ILE A 100 -3.77 -8.21 2.51
N ASP A 101 -3.81 -9.54 2.50
CA ASP A 101 -4.68 -10.34 3.35
C ASP A 101 -3.94 -11.59 3.88
N SER A 102 -4.47 -12.17 4.96
CA SER A 102 -4.02 -13.46 5.48
C SER A 102 -4.10 -14.54 4.37
N LEU A 103 -3.24 -15.55 4.45
CA LEU A 103 -3.19 -16.62 3.45
C LEU A 103 -4.50 -17.41 3.36
N ASP A 104 -5.19 -17.61 4.49
CA ASP A 104 -6.46 -18.30 4.60
C ASP A 104 -7.55 -17.39 5.12
#